data_AF-A0A519W9S4-F1
#
_entry.id   AF-A0A519W9S4-F1
#
_cell.length_a   1.000
_cell.length_b   1.000
_cell.length_c   1.000
_cell.angle_alpha   90.00
_cell.angle_beta   90.00
_cell.angle_gamma   90.00
#
_symmetry.space_group_name_H-M   'P 1'
#
loop_
_entity.id
_entity.type
_entity.pdbx_description
1 polymer ?
#
loop_
_entity_poly.entity_id
_entity_poly.type
_entity_poly.pdbx_seq_one_letter_code
_entity_poly.pdbx_strand_id
1 'polypeptide(L)'
;EFYPSFGISAAFGFQAFKPSYLVKFPESMLYSLAGDLAGPLINRNGIKAEFFNANAKQLQAMYNYERTILNAYLEVSTELSNIGNLQKRYELKSGEVDALSKSIAISNDLFKSARADYLEVLMTQRDALSAKLELIETKKQQFNAVTNVYRSLGGGWK
;
A
#
# COMPACT_ATOMS: atom_id res chain seq x y z
N GLU A 1 -16.86 0.44 -30.94
CA GLU A 1 -17.22 1.46 -31.95
C GLU A 1 -17.04 1.06 -33.41
N PHE A 2 -16.39 -0.06 -33.74
CA PHE A 2 -16.26 -0.50 -35.15
C PHE A 2 -17.58 -0.95 -35.81
N TYR A 3 -18.63 -1.17 -35.03
CA TYR A 3 -19.91 -1.68 -35.48
C TYR A 3 -20.99 -0.61 -35.38
N PRO A 4 -22.05 -0.68 -36.21
CA PRO A 4 -23.19 0.20 -36.08
C PRO A 4 -23.81 0.11 -34.68
N SER A 5 -24.12 1.25 -34.08
CA SER A 5 -24.90 1.33 -32.85
C SER A 5 -26.38 1.41 -33.20
N PHE A 6 -27.20 0.62 -32.50
CA PHE A 6 -28.64 0.64 -32.63
C PHE A 6 -29.26 1.42 -31.46
N GLY A 7 -29.93 2.52 -31.77
CA GLY A 7 -30.66 3.36 -30.83
C GLY A 7 -32.16 3.08 -30.92
N ILE A 8 -32.84 3.04 -29.77
CA ILE A 8 -34.30 3.06 -29.71
C ILE A 8 -34.71 4.28 -28.89
N SER A 9 -35.51 5.14 -29.50
CA SER A 9 -36.09 6.32 -28.86
C SER A 9 -37.60 6.18 -28.77
N ALA A 10 -38.15 6.40 -27.58
CA ALA A 10 -39.59 6.44 -27.34
C ALA A 10 -39.95 7.76 -26.66
N ALA A 11 -41.02 8.41 -27.13
CA ALA A 11 -41.58 9.58 -26.47
C ALA A 11 -43.05 9.32 -26.16
N PHE A 12 -43.49 9.83 -25.01
CA PHE A 12 -44.88 9.81 -24.59
C PHE A 12 -45.17 11.14 -23.88
N GLY A 13 -46.28 11.79 -24.21
CA GLY A 13 -46.63 13.06 -23.60
C GLY A 13 -47.90 13.65 -24.17
N PHE A 14 -48.08 14.95 -23.95
CA PHE A 14 -49.22 15.70 -24.47
C PHE A 14 -48.74 16.83 -25.37
N GLN A 15 -49.32 16.96 -26.56
CA GLN A 15 -49.02 18.04 -27.49
C GLN A 15 -50.31 18.68 -27.98
N ALA A 16 -50.47 19.99 -27.76
CA ALA A 16 -51.59 20.76 -28.29
C ALA A 16 -51.15 22.18 -28.64
N PHE A 17 -51.63 22.70 -29.78
CA PHE A 17 -51.36 24.08 -30.21
C PHE A 17 -51.95 25.16 -29.29
N LYS A 18 -53.01 24.82 -28.55
CA LYS A 18 -53.65 25.68 -27.55
C LYS A 18 -53.56 25.00 -26.18
N PRO A 19 -53.07 25.68 -25.13
CA PRO A 19 -52.91 25.08 -23.79
C PRO A 19 -54.19 24.49 -23.20
N SER A 20 -55.36 25.06 -23.52
CA SER A 20 -56.66 24.56 -23.07
C SER A 20 -57.04 23.17 -23.60
N TYR A 21 -56.36 22.68 -24.64
CA TYR A 21 -56.57 21.35 -25.20
C TYR A 21 -55.61 20.31 -24.62
N LEU A 22 -54.59 20.70 -23.84
CA LEU A 22 -53.65 19.74 -23.22
C LEU A 22 -54.35 18.76 -22.26
N VAL A 23 -55.41 19.21 -21.58
CA VAL A 23 -56.21 18.41 -20.63
C VAL A 23 -57.34 17.62 -21.31
N LYS A 24 -57.49 17.70 -22.64
CA LYS A 24 -58.52 16.96 -23.39
C LYS A 24 -57.95 15.62 -23.87
N PHE A 25 -58.43 14.56 -23.24
CA PHE A 25 -58.10 13.18 -23.58
C PHE A 25 -59.20 12.61 -24.48
N PRO A 26 -58.86 11.87 -25.56
CA PRO A 26 -57.53 11.39 -25.97
C PRO A 26 -56.77 12.30 -26.95
N GLU A 27 -57.34 13.43 -27.36
CA GLU A 27 -56.84 14.19 -28.52
C GLU A 27 -55.50 14.89 -28.28
N SER A 28 -55.13 15.15 -27.03
CA SER A 28 -53.83 15.74 -26.68
C SER A 28 -52.69 14.74 -26.56
N MET A 29 -52.97 13.43 -26.55
CA MET A 29 -51.96 12.39 -26.34
C MET A 29 -51.05 12.22 -27.56
N LEU A 30 -49.75 12.24 -27.32
CA LEU A 30 -48.72 11.96 -28.30
C LEU A 30 -47.86 10.80 -27.81
N TYR A 31 -47.64 9.83 -28.69
CA TYR A 31 -46.64 8.78 -28.50
C TYR A 31 -45.83 8.64 -29.79
N SER A 32 -44.54 8.36 -29.65
CA SER A 32 -43.68 8.01 -30.78
C SER A 32 -42.70 6.92 -30.37
N LEU A 33 -42.39 6.04 -31.31
CA LEU A 33 -41.36 5.02 -31.20
C LEU A 33 -40.56 5.04 -32.49
N ALA A 34 -39.25 5.27 -32.38
CA ALA A 34 -38.34 5.31 -33.49
C ALA A 34 -37.08 4.50 -33.15
N GLY A 35 -36.58 3.74 -34.12
CA GLY A 35 -35.27 3.10 -34.05
C GLY A 35 -34.33 3.73 -35.05
N ASP A 36 -33.07 3.91 -34.68
CA ASP A 36 -32.02 4.40 -35.56
C ASP A 36 -30.81 3.47 -35.54
N LEU A 37 -30.12 3.39 -36.68
CA LEU A 37 -28.89 2.62 -36.84
C LEU A 37 -27.84 3.53 -37.45
N ALA A 38 -26.79 3.83 -36.67
CA ALA A 38 -25.71 4.71 -37.10
C ALA A 38 -24.37 3.98 -37.02
N GLY A 39 -23.55 4.09 -38.06
CA GLY A 39 -22.23 3.46 -38.14
C GLY A 39 -21.15 4.42 -38.65
N PRO A 40 -19.90 4.28 -38.20
CA PRO A 40 -18.83 5.19 -38.61
C PRO A 40 -18.30 4.88 -40.02
N LEU A 41 -18.46 5.84 -40.95
CA LEU A 41 -18.01 5.70 -42.34
C LEU A 41 -16.67 6.39 -42.63
N ILE A 42 -16.41 7.56 -42.02
CA ILE A 42 -15.30 8.44 -42.41
C ILE A 42 -14.13 8.39 -41.40
N ASN A 43 -14.39 8.33 -40.09
CA ASN A 43 -13.35 8.41 -39.05
C ASN A 43 -12.78 7.06 -38.59
N ARG A 44 -12.47 6.15 -39.53
CA ARG A 44 -11.93 4.82 -39.18
C ARG A 44 -10.56 4.90 -38.49
N ASN A 45 -9.76 5.92 -38.79
CA ASN A 45 -8.45 6.11 -38.16
C ASN A 45 -8.58 6.57 -36.70
N GLY A 46 -9.56 7.43 -36.37
CA GLY A 46 -9.85 7.81 -34.98
C GLY A 46 -10.24 6.60 -34.13
N ILE A 47 -11.17 5.76 -34.61
CA ILE A 47 -11.61 4.56 -33.89
C ILE A 47 -10.46 3.55 -33.71
N LYS A 48 -9.61 3.39 -34.74
CA LYS A 48 -8.39 2.58 -34.61
C LYS A 48 -7.44 3.14 -33.54
N ALA A 49 -7.23 4.46 -33.52
CA ALA A 49 -6.38 5.10 -32.52
C ALA A 49 -6.94 4.91 -31.10
N GLU A 50 -8.25 5.04 -30.90
CA GLU A 50 -8.90 4.77 -29.61
C GLU A 50 -8.78 3.31 -29.20
N PHE A 51 -8.95 2.37 -30.13
CA PHE A 51 -8.72 0.95 -29.88
C PHE A 51 -7.28 0.67 -29.45
N PHE A 52 -6.28 1.24 -30.15
CA PHE A 52 -4.88 1.11 -29.76
C PHE A 52 -4.60 1.76 -28.40
N ASN A 53 -5.21 2.91 -28.10
CA ASN A 53 -5.11 3.55 -26.79
C ASN A 53 -5.69 2.67 -25.67
N ALA A 54 -6.88 2.09 -25.89
CA ALA A 54 -7.52 1.19 -24.95
C ALA A 54 -6.67 -0.07 -24.70
N ASN A 55 -6.09 -0.66 -25.76
CA ASN A 55 -5.18 -1.79 -25.65
C ASN A 55 -3.90 -1.42 -24.88
N ALA A 56 -3.29 -0.26 -25.18
CA ALA A 56 -2.14 0.22 -24.43
C ALA A 56 -2.45 0.44 -22.94
N LYS A 57 -3.64 0.98 -22.61
CA LYS A 57 -4.11 1.11 -21.22
C LYS A 57 -4.31 -0.24 -20.54
N GLN A 58 -4.84 -1.23 -21.25
CA GLN A 58 -4.96 -2.60 -20.73
C GLN A 58 -3.58 -3.18 -20.40
N LEU A 59 -2.60 -3.04 -21.30
CA LEU A 59 -1.24 -3.49 -21.08
C LEU A 59 -0.58 -2.77 -19.89
N GLN A 60 -0.78 -1.46 -19.77
CA GLN A 60 -0.32 -0.69 -18.62
C GLN A 60 -0.94 -1.19 -17.31
N ALA A 61 -2.24 -1.48 -17.29
CA ALA A 61 -2.92 -2.03 -16.12
C ALA A 61 -2.37 -3.41 -15.73
N MET A 62 -2.07 -4.27 -16.72
CA MET A 62 -1.43 -5.57 -16.51
C MET A 62 -0.04 -5.41 -15.87
N TYR A 63 0.82 -4.54 -16.42
CA TYR A 63 2.15 -4.30 -15.84
C TYR A 63 2.10 -3.68 -14.45
N ASN A 64 1.13 -2.80 -14.19
CA ASN A 64 0.92 -2.27 -12.84
C ASN A 64 0.54 -3.38 -11.86
N TYR A 65 -0.35 -4.29 -12.27
CA TYR A 65 -0.72 -5.45 -11.46
C TYR A 65 0.48 -6.36 -11.16
N GLU A 66 1.26 -6.73 -12.18
CA GLU A 66 2.49 -7.53 -12.02
C GLU A 66 3.49 -6.85 -11.10
N ARG A 67 3.71 -5.53 -11.26
CA ARG A 67 4.58 -4.74 -10.40
C ARG A 67 4.10 -4.72 -8.95
N THR A 68 2.79 -4.56 -8.72
CA THR A 68 2.21 -4.57 -7.37
C THR A 68 2.45 -5.91 -6.69
N ILE A 69 2.26 -7.04 -7.39
CA ILE A 69 2.54 -8.37 -6.84
C ILE A 69 4.02 -8.54 -6.51
N LEU A 70 4.90 -8.16 -7.44
CA LEU A 70 6.34 -8.28 -7.25
C LEU A 70 6.81 -7.45 -6.03
N ASN A 71 6.34 -6.21 -5.93
CA ASN A 71 6.67 -5.35 -4.79
C ASN A 71 6.14 -5.93 -3.47
N ALA A 72 4.91 -6.44 -3.45
CA ALA A 72 4.36 -7.08 -2.26
C ALA A 72 5.19 -8.30 -1.82
N TYR A 73 5.63 -9.13 -2.77
CA TYR A 73 6.51 -10.25 -2.49
C TYR A 73 7.87 -9.80 -1.92
N LEU A 74 8.49 -8.79 -2.54
CA LEU A 74 9.77 -8.24 -2.07
C LEU A 74 9.63 -7.65 -0.68
N GLU A 75 8.58 -6.88 -0.39
CA GLU A 75 8.31 -6.33 0.94
C GLU A 75 8.24 -7.43 2.01
N VAL A 76 7.46 -8.48 1.76
CA VAL A 76 7.35 -9.62 2.70
C VAL A 76 8.69 -10.33 2.88
N SER A 77 9.40 -10.60 1.79
CA SER A 77 10.70 -11.27 1.84
C SER A 77 11.74 -10.45 2.61
N THR A 78 11.76 -9.13 2.41
CA THR A 78 12.67 -8.22 3.11
C THR A 78 12.34 -8.15 4.60
N GLU A 79 11.07 -8.05 4.98
CA GLU A 79 10.67 -7.99 6.39
C GLU A 79 10.92 -9.31 7.13
N LEU A 80 10.74 -10.47 6.49
CA LEU A 80 11.11 -11.77 7.08
C LEU A 80 12.62 -11.88 7.32
N SER A 81 13.44 -11.44 6.36
CA SER A 81 14.90 -11.36 6.55
C SER A 81 15.28 -10.38 7.66
N ASN A 82 14.58 -9.25 7.75
CA ASN A 82 14.79 -8.24 8.80
C ASN A 82 14.55 -8.82 10.20
N ILE A 83 13.48 -9.59 10.40
CA ILE A 83 13.21 -10.30 11.67
C ILE A 83 14.38 -11.21 12.04
N GLY A 84 14.86 -12.04 11.11
CA GLY A 84 15.98 -12.94 11.35
C GLY A 84 17.28 -12.20 11.71
N ASN A 85 17.55 -11.09 11.05
CA ASN A 85 18.71 -10.25 11.34
C ASN A 85 18.61 -9.55 12.70
N LEU A 86 17.43 -9.03 13.05
CA LEU A 86 17.18 -8.39 14.34
C LEU A 86 17.30 -9.39 15.50
N GLN A 87 16.89 -10.65 15.31
CA GLN A 87 17.10 -11.72 16.28
C GLN A 87 18.59 -11.96 16.55
N LYS A 88 19.39 -12.12 15.50
CA LYS A 88 20.86 -12.27 15.66
C LYS A 88 21.48 -11.04 16.32
N ARG A 89 21.05 -9.84 15.95
CA ARG A 89 21.54 -8.59 16.55
C ARG A 89 21.21 -8.51 18.04
N TYR A 90 20.01 -8.94 18.43
CA TYR A 90 19.59 -8.99 19.83
C TYR A 90 20.48 -9.95 20.63
N GLU A 91 20.74 -11.15 20.11
CA GLU A 91 21.61 -12.14 20.77
C GLU A 91 23.02 -11.61 20.98
N LEU A 92 23.62 -10.99 19.95
CA LEU A 92 24.95 -10.37 20.04
C LEU A 92 24.98 -9.22 21.07
N LYS A 93 23.98 -8.32 21.03
CA LYS A 93 23.89 -7.20 21.98
C LYS A 93 23.63 -7.66 23.41
N SER A 94 22.87 -8.74 23.60
CA SER A 94 22.68 -9.34 24.92
C SER A 94 24.01 -9.85 25.48
N GLY A 95 24.80 -10.56 24.67
CA GLY A 95 26.14 -11.00 25.06
C GLY A 95 27.10 -9.85 25.38
N GLU A 96 27.02 -8.75 24.64
CA GLU A 96 27.79 -7.53 24.93
C GLU A 96 27.41 -6.91 26.27
N VAL A 97 26.11 -6.79 26.57
CA VAL A 97 25.62 -6.30 27.86
C VAL A 97 26.09 -7.19 29.01
N ASP A 98 26.08 -8.51 28.83
CA ASP A 98 26.55 -9.46 29.84
C ASP A 98 28.07 -9.32 30.08
N ALA A 99 28.86 -9.15 29.02
CA ALA A 99 30.29 -8.93 29.11
C ALA A 99 30.62 -7.61 29.82
N LEU A 100 29.98 -6.51 29.43
CA LEU A 100 30.18 -5.20 30.05
C LEU A 100 29.71 -5.16 31.51
N SER A 101 28.66 -5.91 31.85
CA SER A 101 28.21 -6.04 33.24
C SER A 101 29.25 -6.74 34.12
N LYS A 102 29.96 -7.76 33.58
CA LYS A 102 31.11 -8.37 34.25
C LYS A 102 32.28 -7.39 34.36
N SER A 103 32.55 -6.61 33.31
CA SER A 103 33.59 -5.58 33.35
C SER A 103 33.33 -4.53 34.43
N ILE A 104 32.07 -4.10 34.63
CA ILE A 104 31.72 -3.19 35.74
C ILE A 104 32.11 -3.79 37.10
N ALA A 105 31.84 -5.08 37.32
CA ALA A 105 32.20 -5.74 38.57
C ALA A 105 33.73 -5.76 38.77
N ILE A 106 34.49 -6.09 37.71
CA ILE A 106 35.95 -6.12 37.73
C ILE A 106 36.54 -4.73 38.00
N SER A 107 36.08 -3.70 37.30
CA SER A 107 36.56 -2.32 37.48
C SER A 107 36.28 -1.82 38.91
N ASN A 108 35.13 -2.18 39.49
CA ASN A 108 34.82 -1.86 40.89
C ASN A 108 35.76 -2.55 41.88
N ASP A 109 36.10 -3.82 41.65
CA ASP A 109 37.02 -4.57 42.53
C ASP A 109 38.47 -4.06 42.41
N LEU A 110 38.90 -3.67 41.21
CA LEU A 110 40.19 -3.01 40.99
C LEU A 110 40.26 -1.65 41.68
N PHE A 111 39.20 -0.85 41.60
CA PHE A 111 39.11 0.43 42.31
C PHE A 111 39.20 0.23 43.83
N LYS A 112 38.44 -0.72 44.40
CA LYS A 112 38.48 -1.05 45.84
C LYS A 112 39.85 -1.54 46.31
N SER A 113 40.59 -2.23 45.44
CA SER A 113 41.96 -2.70 45.74
C SER A 113 43.04 -1.65 45.48
N ALA A 114 42.65 -0.39 45.24
CA ALA A 114 43.52 0.75 44.91
C ALA A 114 44.36 0.56 43.63
N ARG A 115 43.87 -0.26 42.69
CA ARG A 115 44.56 -0.62 41.43
C ARG A 115 44.00 0.04 40.17
N ALA A 116 42.88 0.75 40.27
CA ALA A 116 42.24 1.45 39.15
C ALA A 116 41.77 2.85 39.56
N ASP A 117 41.73 3.78 38.60
CA ASP A 117 41.15 5.12 38.77
C ASP A 117 39.61 5.02 38.72
N TYR A 118 38.91 5.84 39.52
CA TYR A 118 37.46 5.91 39.51
C TYR A 118 36.90 6.29 38.12
N LEU A 119 37.68 7.03 37.32
CA LEU A 119 37.34 7.33 35.94
C LEU A 119 37.14 6.06 35.08
N GLU A 120 37.91 5.01 35.32
CA GLU A 120 37.80 3.73 34.59
C GLU A 120 36.47 3.03 34.91
N VAL A 121 36.03 3.08 36.17
CA VAL A 121 34.72 2.58 36.60
C VAL A 121 33.60 3.34 35.89
N LEU A 122 33.67 4.67 35.86
CA LEU A 122 32.68 5.52 35.19
C LEU A 122 32.60 5.23 33.68
N MET A 123 33.75 5.09 33.00
CA MET A 123 33.79 4.77 31.58
C MET A 123 33.16 3.40 31.30
N THR A 124 33.50 2.39 32.12
CA THR A 124 32.93 1.04 31.96
C THR A 124 31.41 1.03 32.18
N GLN A 125 30.92 1.80 33.17
CA GLN A 125 29.49 1.97 33.42
C GLN A 125 28.77 2.69 32.27
N ARG A 126 29.39 3.73 31.69
CA ARG A 126 28.86 4.45 30.53
C ARG A 126 28.70 3.50 29.34
N ASP A 127 29.73 2.71 29.04
CA ASP A 127 29.71 1.79 27.90
C ASP A 127 28.65 0.69 28.09
N ALA A 128 28.52 0.14 29.30
CA ALA A 128 27.46 -0.81 29.64
C ALA A 128 26.05 -0.20 29.50
N LEU A 129 25.87 1.05 29.91
CA LEU A 129 24.60 1.74 29.74
C LEU A 129 24.26 1.94 28.26
N SER A 130 25.23 2.36 27.45
CA SER A 130 25.06 2.50 26.00
C SER A 130 24.64 1.17 25.34
N ALA A 131 25.32 0.08 25.68
CA ALA A 131 24.97 -1.26 25.17
C ALA A 131 23.56 -1.70 25.58
N LYS A 132 23.13 -1.41 26.83
CA LYS A 132 21.77 -1.69 27.29
C LYS A 132 20.72 -0.90 26.53
N LEU A 133 20.97 0.38 26.24
CA LEU A 133 20.07 1.21 25.44
C LEU A 133 19.94 0.65 24.01
N GLU A 134 21.04 0.23 23.39
CA GLU A 134 21.02 -0.38 22.06
C GLU A 134 20.30 -1.73 22.03
N LEU A 135 20.41 -2.55 23.08
CA LEU A 135 19.66 -3.80 23.21
C LEU A 135 18.15 -3.54 23.28
N ILE A 136 17.72 -2.55 24.07
CA ILE A 136 16.32 -2.13 24.16
C ILE A 136 15.82 -1.59 22.82
N GLU A 137 16.61 -0.78 22.14
CA GLU A 137 16.28 -0.27 20.81
C GLU A 137 16.14 -1.42 19.80
N THR A 138 17.03 -2.40 19.84
CA THR A 138 16.94 -3.61 19.01
C THR A 138 15.66 -4.39 19.32
N LYS A 139 15.28 -4.49 20.61
CA LYS A 139 14.03 -5.15 21.01
C LYS A 139 12.79 -4.42 20.50
N LYS A 140 12.79 -3.08 20.55
CA LYS A 140 11.75 -2.24 19.95
C LYS A 140 11.65 -2.48 18.44
N GLN A 141 12.78 -2.55 17.74
CA GLN A 141 12.82 -2.86 16.32
C GLN A 141 12.26 -4.25 16.00
N GLN A 142 12.52 -5.26 16.84
CA GLN A 142 11.90 -6.59 16.68
C GLN A 142 10.36 -6.51 16.72
N PHE A 143 9.78 -5.77 17.68
CA PHE A 143 8.33 -5.61 17.75
C PHE A 143 7.76 -4.88 16.55
N ASN A 144 8.43 -3.82 16.10
CA ASN A 144 8.04 -3.10 14.89
C ASN A 144 8.08 -3.99 13.65
N ALA A 145 9.11 -4.83 13.50
CA ALA A 145 9.22 -5.77 12.38
C ALA A 145 8.05 -6.77 12.33
N VAL A 146 7.59 -7.27 13.49
CA VAL A 146 6.40 -8.13 13.57
C VAL A 146 5.15 -7.38 13.09
N THR A 147 4.95 -6.14 13.52
CA THR A 147 3.81 -5.32 13.06
C THR A 147 3.89 -4.98 11.57
N ASN A 148 5.10 -4.77 11.03
CA ASN A 148 5.32 -4.53 9.61
C ASN A 148 4.97 -5.75 8.77
N VAL A 149 5.37 -6.95 9.20
CA VAL A 149 4.99 -8.19 8.52
C VAL A 149 3.47 -8.35 8.49
N TYR A 150 2.79 -8.11 9.60
CA TYR A 150 1.32 -8.13 9.64
C TYR A 150 0.70 -7.18 8.59
N ARG A 151 1.23 -5.95 8.50
CA ARG A 151 0.80 -4.96 7.50
C ARG A 151 1.09 -5.42 6.07
N SER A 152 2.30 -5.89 5.78
CA SER A 152 2.73 -6.33 4.44
C SER A 152 2.00 -7.58 3.96
N LEU A 153 1.53 -8.44 4.87
CA LEU A 153 0.65 -9.58 4.56
C LEU A 153 -0.82 -9.18 4.29
N GLY A 154 -1.14 -7.89 4.31
CA GLY A 154 -2.50 -7.39 4.03
C GLY A 154 -3.37 -7.19 5.27
N GLY A 155 -2.77 -7.12 6.46
CA GLY A 155 -3.42 -6.56 7.66
C GLY A 155 -4.63 -7.33 8.18
N GLY A 156 -4.73 -8.62 7.88
CA GLY A 156 -5.81 -9.49 8.36
C GLY A 156 -7.19 -9.10 7.81
N TRP A 157 -7.26 -8.72 6.53
CA TRP A 157 -8.45 -8.24 5.80
C TRP A 157 -9.68 -9.20 5.81
N LYS A 158 -10.23 -9.48 6.98
CA LYS A 158 -11.56 -10.02 7.25
C LYS A 158 -12.03 -9.54 8.60
#